data_AF-A0AAE0CNB2-F1
#
_entry.id   AF-A0AAE0CNB2-F1
#
_cell.length_a   1.000
_cell.length_b   1.000
_cell.length_c   1.000
_cell.angle_alpha   90.00
_cell.angle_beta   90.00
_cell.angle_gamma   90.00
#
_symmetry.space_group_name_H-M   'P 1'
#
loop_
_entity.id
_entity.type
_entity.pdbx_description
1 polymer ?
#
loop_
_entity_poly.entity_id
_entity_poly.type
_entity_poly.pdbx_seq_one_letter_code
_entity_poly.pdbx_strand_id
1 'polypeptide(L)'
;MWWTFHSLESSSLGAIIDNALKVLANVLANRVRWVMNLVIRESQMAFINGCQIIDSFIIAEEIIQEWKGEKEGGLLVKLDFEKTYDSVDRDFLNFIMEGMGFEEKLRKWIRDCISTPTLSAFVHGSPTSQFGM
;
A
#
# COMPACT_ATOMS: atom_id res chain seq x y z
N MET A 1 24.28 19.60 -10.03
CA MET A 1 23.02 18.85 -10.27
C MET A 1 23.26 17.71 -11.27
N TRP A 2 24.28 16.89 -10.97
CA TRP A 2 24.70 15.69 -11.73
C TRP A 2 25.22 14.61 -10.74
N TRP A 3 24.88 14.76 -9.44
CA TRP A 3 25.31 13.89 -8.34
C TRP A 3 24.17 13.05 -7.75
N THR A 4 22.92 13.30 -8.15
CA THR A 4 21.74 12.52 -7.72
C THR A 4 21.43 11.33 -8.62
N PHE A 5 22.07 11.20 -9.79
CA PHE A 5 21.82 10.07 -10.70
C PHE A 5 22.76 8.87 -10.45
N HIS A 6 23.87 9.04 -9.72
CA HIS A 6 24.84 7.97 -9.47
C HIS A 6 24.71 7.27 -8.11
N SER A 7 23.70 7.64 -7.30
CA SER A 7 23.37 6.95 -6.04
C SER A 7 22.13 6.05 -6.13
N LEU A 8 21.53 5.88 -7.32
CA LEU A 8 20.43 4.94 -7.53
C LEU A 8 20.85 3.57 -8.11
N GLU A 9 22.16 3.33 -8.28
CA GLU A 9 22.68 1.99 -8.64
C GLU A 9 23.17 1.17 -7.44
N SER A 10 23.16 1.72 -6.23
CA SER A 10 23.54 1.01 -4.99
C SER A 10 22.35 0.45 -4.18
N SER A 11 21.12 0.54 -4.69
CA SER A 11 19.91 0.02 -4.03
C SER A 11 19.31 -1.21 -4.71
N SER A 12 20.12 -1.97 -5.46
CA SER A 12 19.75 -3.31 -5.96
C SER A 12 19.81 -4.41 -4.88
N LEU A 13 19.99 -4.04 -3.62
CA LEU A 13 19.64 -4.86 -2.45
C LEU A 13 18.11 -4.90 -2.27
N GLY A 14 17.40 -5.28 -3.33
CA GLY A 14 16.01 -5.66 -3.27
C GLY A 14 15.92 -7.00 -2.56
N ALA A 15 15.77 -6.95 -1.24
CA ALA A 15 15.36 -8.08 -0.43
C ALA A 15 14.21 -8.86 -1.08
N ILE A 16 14.49 -10.05 -1.60
CA ILE A 16 13.44 -10.96 -2.08
C ILE A 16 12.85 -11.61 -0.83
N ILE A 17 11.72 -11.08 -0.36
CA ILE A 17 10.74 -11.84 0.43
C ILE A 17 10.56 -13.18 -0.29
N ASP A 18 10.64 -14.28 0.44
CA ASP A 18 10.55 -15.65 -0.10
C ASP A 18 9.48 -15.76 -1.21
N ASN A 19 9.83 -16.41 -2.34
CA ASN A 19 8.95 -16.47 -3.51
C ASN A 19 7.57 -17.06 -3.16
N ALA A 20 7.48 -17.99 -2.21
CA ALA A 20 6.21 -18.54 -1.77
C ALA A 20 5.38 -17.52 -0.98
N LEU A 21 5.99 -16.73 -0.09
CA LEU A 21 5.29 -15.63 0.61
C LEU A 21 4.77 -14.57 -0.37
N LYS A 22 5.54 -14.22 -1.40
CA LYS A 22 5.07 -13.31 -2.46
C LYS A 22 3.86 -13.88 -3.21
N VAL A 23 3.90 -15.16 -3.57
CA VAL A 23 2.76 -15.84 -4.23
C VAL A 23 1.54 -15.85 -3.31
N LEU A 24 1.71 -16.22 -2.03
CA LEU A 24 0.62 -16.23 -1.06
C LEU A 24 0.02 -14.83 -0.86
N ALA A 25 0.86 -13.80 -0.68
CA ALA A 25 0.42 -12.42 -0.55
C ALA A 25 -0.39 -11.97 -1.78
N ASN A 26 0.05 -12.32 -3.00
CA ASN A 26 -0.67 -12.02 -4.22
C ASN A 26 -2.04 -12.74 -4.30
N VAL A 27 -2.11 -14.00 -3.88
CA VAL A 27 -3.38 -14.74 -3.82
C VAL A 27 -4.34 -14.08 -2.83
N LEU A 28 -3.86 -13.71 -1.64
CA LEU A 28 -4.67 -13.03 -0.63
C LEU A 28 -5.14 -11.66 -1.11
N ALA A 29 -4.25 -10.86 -1.72
CA ALA A 29 -4.59 -9.55 -2.29
C ALA A 29 -5.65 -9.67 -3.38
N ASN A 30 -5.54 -10.66 -4.27
CA ASN A 30 -6.55 -10.92 -5.30
C ASN A 30 -7.89 -11.36 -4.72
N ARG A 31 -7.91 -12.11 -3.60
CA ARG A 31 -9.16 -12.47 -2.92
C ARG A 31 -9.82 -11.23 -2.30
N VAL A 32 -9.05 -10.38 -1.63
CA VAL A 32 -9.55 -9.13 -1.04
C VAL A 32 -10.06 -8.18 -2.12
N ARG A 33 -9.40 -8.11 -3.28
CA ARG A 33 -9.77 -7.26 -4.41
C ARG A 33 -11.24 -7.39 -4.82
N TRP A 34 -11.82 -8.59 -4.76
CA TRP A 34 -13.22 -8.83 -5.15
C TRP A 34 -14.26 -8.16 -4.26
N VAL A 35 -13.89 -7.80 -3.02
CA VAL A 35 -14.79 -7.12 -2.07
C VAL A 35 -14.39 -5.66 -1.83
N MET A 36 -13.31 -5.17 -2.47
CA MET A 36 -12.81 -3.82 -2.23
C MET A 36 -13.84 -2.75 -2.53
N ASN A 37 -14.66 -2.92 -3.57
CA ASN A 37 -15.73 -1.99 -3.93
C ASN A 37 -16.83 -1.85 -2.87
N LEU A 38 -16.95 -2.79 -1.94
CA LEU A 38 -17.90 -2.72 -0.82
C LEU A 38 -17.31 -2.02 0.41
N VAL A 39 -15.98 -1.91 0.47
CA VAL A 39 -15.24 -1.44 1.64
C VAL A 39 -14.69 -0.02 1.43
N ILE A 40 -14.31 0.32 0.20
CA ILE A 40 -13.78 1.64 -0.15
C ILE A 40 -14.91 2.63 -0.42
N ARG A 41 -14.66 3.90 -0.10
CA ARG A 41 -15.53 5.00 -0.53
C ARG A 41 -15.23 5.37 -1.98
N GLU A 42 -16.23 5.90 -2.68
CA GLU A 42 -16.10 6.41 -4.05
C GLU A 42 -15.06 7.53 -4.16
N SER A 43 -14.82 8.26 -3.08
CA SER A 43 -13.79 9.30 -3.00
C SER A 43 -12.36 8.76 -2.90
N GLN A 44 -12.17 7.45 -2.69
CA GLN A 44 -10.83 6.86 -2.61
C GLN A 44 -10.33 6.48 -4.00
N MET A 45 -9.28 7.16 -4.43
CA MET A 45 -8.76 7.03 -5.80
C MET A 45 -7.39 6.34 -5.84
N ALA A 46 -6.64 6.39 -4.74
CA ALA A 46 -5.34 5.73 -4.64
C ALA A 46 -5.49 4.21 -4.51
N PHE A 47 -4.65 3.49 -5.25
CA PHE A 47 -4.56 2.02 -5.24
C PHE A 47 -5.85 1.29 -5.69
N ILE A 48 -6.77 1.97 -6.37
CA ILE A 48 -7.98 1.39 -6.94
C ILE A 48 -7.75 1.12 -8.43
N ASN A 49 -8.11 -0.08 -8.89
CA ASN A 49 -7.97 -0.40 -10.31
C ASN A 49 -8.93 0.45 -11.14
N GLY A 50 -8.40 1.07 -12.21
CA GLY A 50 -9.16 1.97 -13.07
C GLY A 50 -9.05 3.44 -12.70
N CYS A 51 -8.54 3.76 -11.50
CA CYS A 51 -8.25 5.15 -11.11
C CYS A 51 -6.80 5.51 -11.45
N GLN A 52 -6.62 6.67 -12.08
CA GLN A 52 -5.33 7.27 -12.37
C GLN A 52 -5.04 8.43 -11.41
N ILE A 53 -3.76 8.77 -11.24
CA ILE A 53 -3.37 9.90 -10.39
C ILE A 53 -3.99 11.22 -10.88
N ILE A 54 -4.19 11.36 -12.18
CA ILE A 54 -4.78 12.55 -12.79
C ILE A 54 -6.25 12.74 -12.38
N ASP A 55 -6.99 11.65 -12.11
CA ASP A 55 -8.39 11.73 -11.71
C ASP A 55 -8.51 12.48 -10.37
N SER A 56 -7.60 12.20 -9.42
CA SER A 56 -7.57 12.88 -8.12
C SER A 56 -7.20 14.36 -8.22
N PHE A 57 -6.37 14.71 -9.22
CA PHE A 57 -6.01 16.10 -9.50
C PHE A 57 -7.19 16.86 -10.12
N ILE A 58 -7.93 16.24 -11.05
CA ILE A 58 -9.11 16.83 -11.69
C ILE A 58 -10.18 17.18 -10.65
N ILE A 59 -10.50 16.25 -9.73
CA ILE A 59 -11.48 16.50 -8.67
C ILE A 59 -11.05 17.67 -7.77
N ALA A 60 -9.76 17.73 -7.41
CA ALA A 60 -9.26 18.83 -6.59
C ALA A 60 -9.36 20.18 -7.30
N GLU A 61 -9.04 20.24 -8.60
CA GLU A 61 -9.18 21.44 -9.42
C GLU A 61 -10.65 21.87 -9.56
N GLU A 62 -11.58 20.93 -9.73
CA GLU A 62 -13.02 21.21 -9.81
C GLU A 62 -13.54 21.87 -8.51
N ILE A 63 -13.18 21.31 -7.34
CA ILE A 63 -13.54 21.88 -6.03
C ILE A 63 -12.98 23.31 -5.87
N ILE A 64 -11.73 23.54 -6.29
CA ILE A 64 -11.12 24.88 -6.23
C ILE A 64 -11.83 25.87 -7.16
N GLN A 65 -12.26 25.42 -8.35
CA GLN A 65 -12.98 26.25 -9.31
C GLN A 65 -14.37 26.62 -8.80
N GLU A 66 -15.07 25.69 -8.16
CA GLU A 66 -16.38 25.91 -7.52
C GLU A 66 -16.28 27.00 -6.44
N TRP A 67 -15.32 26.89 -5.51
CA TRP A 67 -15.09 27.90 -4.48
C TRP A 67 -14.82 29.30 -5.05
N LYS A 68 -14.05 29.39 -6.15
CA LYS A 68 -13.81 30.66 -6.84
C LYS A 68 -15.08 31.24 -7.47
N GLY A 69 -15.96 30.38 -7.99
CA GLY A 69 -17.22 30.78 -8.61
C GLY A 69 -18.26 31.29 -7.61
N GLU A 70 -18.37 30.62 -6.47
CA GLU A 70 -19.34 30.96 -5.40
C GLU A 70 -18.88 32.14 -4.52
N LYS A 71 -17.62 32.59 -4.67
CA LYS A 71 -16.96 33.57 -3.80
C LYS A 71 -16.91 33.14 -2.33
N GLU A 72 -17.05 31.84 -2.08
CA GLU A 72 -16.83 31.24 -0.77
C GLU A 72 -15.36 30.88 -0.62
N GLY A 73 -14.80 31.12 0.58
CA GLY A 73 -13.47 30.64 0.91
C GLY A 73 -13.52 29.16 1.28
N GLY A 74 -12.45 28.42 1.00
CA GLY A 74 -12.32 27.02 1.42
C GLY A 74 -10.93 26.69 1.94
N LEU A 75 -10.84 25.57 2.68
CA LEU A 75 -9.60 25.06 3.25
C LEU A 75 -9.29 23.69 2.63
N LEU A 76 -8.16 23.60 1.94
CA LEU A 76 -7.63 22.32 1.47
C LEU A 76 -6.59 21.79 2.47
N VAL A 77 -6.85 20.62 3.04
CA VAL A 77 -5.92 19.95 3.97
C VAL A 77 -5.30 18.76 3.28
N LYS A 78 -3.97 18.80 3.09
CA LYS A 78 -3.19 17.65 2.64
C LYS A 78 -2.61 16.93 3.85
N LEU A 79 -3.01 15.67 4.04
CA LEU A 79 -2.42 14.79 5.04
C LEU A 79 -1.48 13.82 4.33
N ASP A 80 -0.23 13.75 4.78
CA ASP A 80 0.77 12.80 4.30
C ASP A 80 1.31 12.03 5.51
N PHE A 81 1.46 10.72 5.34
CA PHE A 81 1.86 9.82 6.42
C PHE A 81 3.27 9.32 6.13
N GLU A 82 4.21 9.59 7.04
CA GLU A 82 5.57 9.07 6.92
C GLU A 82 5.56 7.54 7.12
N LYS A 83 6.11 6.80 6.15
CA LYS A 83 6.33 5.34 6.23
C LYS A 83 5.07 4.56 6.68
N THR A 84 3.96 4.77 5.99
CA THR A 84 2.67 4.12 6.29
C THR A 84 2.76 2.63 6.49
N TYR A 85 3.51 1.92 5.64
CA TYR A 85 3.59 0.46 5.71
C TYR A 85 4.46 -0.04 6.86
N ASP A 86 5.43 0.76 7.33
CA ASP A 86 6.32 0.38 8.43
C ASP A 86 5.70 0.70 9.80
N SER A 87 4.76 1.64 9.84
CA SER A 87 4.17 2.20 11.07
C SER A 87 2.77 1.66 11.40
N VAL A 88 2.16 0.87 10.51
CA VAL A 88 0.83 0.28 10.75
C VAL A 88 0.90 -0.78 11.85
N ASP A 89 0.15 -0.53 12.92
CA ASP A 89 -0.08 -1.51 13.98
C ASP A 89 -0.93 -2.69 13.46
N ARG A 90 -0.42 -3.90 13.66
CA ARG A 90 -1.01 -5.13 13.08
C ARG A 90 -2.28 -5.55 13.79
N ASP A 91 -2.41 -5.25 15.09
CA ASP A 91 -3.62 -5.54 15.84
C ASP A 91 -4.73 -4.55 15.49
N PHE A 92 -4.38 -3.29 15.26
CA PHE A 92 -5.28 -2.29 14.70
C PHE A 92 -5.75 -2.68 13.30
N LEU A 93 -4.86 -3.15 12.42
CA LEU A 93 -5.25 -3.66 11.10
C LEU A 93 -6.27 -4.81 11.23
N ASN A 94 -6.01 -5.79 12.08
CA ASN A 94 -6.94 -6.89 12.30
C ASN A 94 -8.28 -6.43 12.88
N PHE A 95 -8.27 -5.47 13.80
CA PHE A 95 -9.48 -4.86 14.37
C PHE A 95 -10.34 -4.19 13.29
N ILE A 96 -9.71 -3.41 12.39
CA ILE A 96 -10.42 -2.78 11.27
C ILE A 96 -10.99 -3.83 10.31
N MET A 97 -10.21 -4.85 9.97
CA MET A 97 -10.68 -5.94 9.11
C MET A 97 -11.87 -6.70 9.72
N GLU A 98 -11.89 -6.87 11.04
CA GLU A 98 -13.03 -7.46 11.73
C GLU A 98 -14.26 -6.56 11.66
N GLY A 99 -14.10 -5.25 11.88
CA GLY A 99 -15.19 -4.28 11.73
C GLY A 99 -15.75 -4.17 10.31
N MET A 100 -14.91 -4.45 9.29
CA MET A 100 -15.32 -4.53 7.89
C MET A 100 -15.98 -5.88 7.52
N GLY A 101 -16.04 -6.84 8.44
CA GLY A 101 -16.71 -8.13 8.24
C GLY A 101 -15.86 -9.20 7.55
N PHE A 102 -14.52 -9.06 7.51
CA PHE A 102 -13.66 -10.09 6.93
C PHE A 102 -13.64 -11.36 7.81
N GLU A 103 -13.78 -12.52 7.17
CA GLU A 103 -13.71 -13.84 7.82
C GLU A 103 -12.42 -14.01 8.64
N GLU A 104 -12.55 -14.59 9.84
CA GLU A 104 -11.42 -14.87 10.74
C GLU A 104 -10.27 -15.63 10.04
N LYS A 105 -10.62 -16.60 9.18
CA LYS A 105 -9.64 -17.38 8.43
C LYS A 105 -8.77 -16.52 7.50
N LEU A 106 -9.38 -15.57 6.79
CA LEU A 106 -8.66 -14.66 5.90
C LEU A 106 -7.79 -13.68 6.70
N ARG A 107 -8.34 -13.13 7.80
CA ARG A 107 -7.58 -12.26 8.71
C ARG A 107 -6.37 -12.96 9.31
N LYS A 108 -6.51 -14.22 9.73
CA LYS A 108 -5.41 -15.04 10.23
C LYS A 108 -4.31 -15.23 9.19
N TRP A 109 -4.67 -15.58 7.95
CA TRP A 109 -3.69 -15.73 6.87
C TRP A 109 -2.94 -14.43 6.57
N ILE A 110 -3.63 -13.30 6.57
CA ILE A 110 -3.00 -11.98 6.39
C ILE A 110 -2.05 -11.67 7.55
N ARG A 111 -2.48 -11.92 8.80
CA ARG A 111 -1.65 -11.77 10.00
C ARG A 111 -0.37 -12.62 9.93
N ASP A 112 -0.48 -13.87 9.50
CA ASP A 112 0.66 -14.78 9.38
C ASP A 112 1.64 -14.29 8.29
N CYS A 113 1.12 -13.81 7.15
CA CYS A 113 1.94 -13.24 6.07
C CYS A 113 2.70 -11.97 6.49
N ILE A 114 2.08 -11.07 7.25
CA ILE A 114 2.74 -9.84 7.70
C ILE A 114 3.63 -10.04 8.93
N SER A 115 3.49 -11.18 9.62
CA SER A 115 4.28 -11.52 10.82
C SER A 115 5.53 -12.35 10.54
N THR A 116 5.69 -12.84 9.31
CA THR A 116 6.80 -13.69 8.90
C THR A 116 7.76 -12.94 7.96
N PRO A 117 8.67 -12.09 8.46
CA PRO A 117 9.66 -11.48 7.60
C PRO A 117 10.85 -12.45 7.43
N THR A 118 10.75 -13.41 6.50
CA THR A 118 11.91 -14.19 6.07
C THR A 118 12.52 -13.53 4.83
N LEU A 119 13.77 -13.10 4.97
CA LEU A 119 14.52 -12.41 3.94
C LEU A 119 15.69 -13.30 3.52
N SER A 120 15.84 -13.52 2.21
CA SER A 120 17.00 -14.21 1.65
C SER A 120 17.72 -13.28 0.67
N ALA A 121 19.02 -13.06 0.88
CA ALA A 121 19.86 -12.32 -0.07
C ALA A 121 20.26 -13.24 -1.21
N PHE A 122 20.21 -12.77 -2.46
CA PHE A 122 20.77 -13.50 -3.60
C PHE A 122 22.23 -13.10 -3.81
N VAL A 123 23.14 -14.05 -3.69
CA VAL A 123 24.57 -13.87 -3.97
C VAL A 123 24.93 -14.71 -5.19
N HIS A 124 25.34 -14.05 -6.27
CA HIS A 124 25.70 -14.69 -7.56
C HIS A 124 24.62 -15.65 -8.11
N GLY A 125 23.35 -15.26 -8.03
CA GLY A 125 22.22 -16.06 -8.58
C GLY A 125 21.78 -17.23 -7.70
N SER A 126 22.39 -17.42 -6.52
CA SER A 126 21.96 -18.41 -5.53
C SER A 126 21.40 -17.72 -4.27
N PRO A 127 20.27 -18.20 -3.72
CA PRO A 127 19.73 -17.67 -2.47
C PRO A 127 20.64 -18.04 -1.30
N THR A 128 20.91 -17.07 -0.44
CA THR A 128 21.53 -17.28 0.88
C THR A 128 20.48 -17.86 1.83
N SER A 129 20.93 -18.48 2.93
CA SER A 129 20.03 -18.93 4.00
C SER A 129 19.05 -17.84 4.42
N GLN A 130 17.81 -18.23 4.71
CA GLN A 130 16.79 -17.30 5.20
C GLN A 130 17.23 -16.75 6.57
N PHE A 131 17.07 -15.46 6.76
CA PHE A 131 17.23 -14.81 8.05
C PHE A 131 15.95 -14.05 8.40
N GLY A 132 15.60 -14.02 9.68
CA GLY A 132 14.51 -13.18 10.18
C GLY A 132 14.91 -11.71 10.14
N MET A 133 13.95 -10.81 9.88
CA MET A 133 14.12 -9.37 10.15
C MET A 133 14.00 -9.06 11.64
#